data_AF-A0A3N5GSE5-F1
#
_entry.id   AF-A0A3N5GSE5-F1
#
_cell.length_a   1.000
_cell.length_b   1.000
_cell.length_c   1.000
_cell.angle_alpha   90.00
_cell.angle_beta   90.00
_cell.angle_gamma   90.00
#
_symmetry.space_group_name_H-M   'P 1'
#
loop_
_entity.id
_entity.type
_entity.pdbx_description
1 polymer ?
#
loop_
_entity_poly.entity_id
_entity_poly.type
_entity_poly.pdbx_seq_one_letter_code
_entity_poly.pdbx_strand_id
1 'polypeptide(L)'
;MDAFDFAHSSRIAAGPLAFALAWWLLPEQFVAADGSAATFSSAGRATLAMMAWMAVWWLTEAVALEATALLPIALFPLLGIAGIGDAAAPYASDVVFLFLGGFMLAAALQRWGLDRRIAFAVLARVGSEPAQILAGLMVSTAFLSMWVSNTATAAIMVPIAISLAGLNASDGTGAVAEHRSASALVLAVAYSASIGGMATLIGSPPNGIAARFIAQTTGESISFAHWMLIASPASALMLVVCWWWLARRMPRAAPGSAPARRAAIAQSAAALGPMNRGERSTLAVCAITAALWIFRPLLAPLDLGGMRPFAALSDAGIAIGAAITL
;
A
#
# COMPACT_ATOMS: atom_id res chain seq x y z
N MET A 1 11.47 -16.57 -34.08
CA MET A 1 10.80 -16.23 -32.82
C MET A 1 11.87 -16.25 -31.76
N ASP A 2 12.21 -15.09 -31.19
CA ASP A 2 13.30 -15.00 -30.22
C ASP A 2 12.90 -15.69 -28.91
N ALA A 3 13.89 -16.12 -28.12
CA ALA A 3 13.65 -16.88 -26.89
C ALA A 3 12.74 -16.13 -25.89
N PHE A 4 12.77 -14.79 -25.93
CA PHE A 4 11.89 -13.93 -25.14
C PHE A 4 10.42 -14.02 -25.60
N ASP A 5 10.17 -13.97 -26.91
CA ASP A 5 8.82 -14.09 -27.47
C ASP A 5 8.24 -15.50 -27.25
N PHE A 6 9.09 -16.53 -27.31
CA PHE A 6 8.68 -17.89 -27.00
C PHE A 6 8.34 -18.04 -25.50
N ALA A 7 9.19 -17.52 -24.61
CA ALA A 7 8.94 -17.55 -23.16
C ALA A 7 7.69 -16.75 -22.78
N HIS A 8 7.41 -15.64 -23.45
CA HIS A 8 6.19 -14.85 -23.24
C HIS A 8 4.94 -15.58 -23.77
N SER A 9 4.98 -16.07 -25.02
CA SER A 9 3.85 -16.77 -25.65
C SER A 9 3.48 -18.07 -24.92
N SER A 10 4.47 -18.81 -24.42
CA SER A 10 4.26 -20.02 -23.63
C SER A 10 3.61 -19.75 -22.27
N ARG A 11 3.92 -18.62 -21.62
CA ARG A 11 3.26 -18.20 -20.38
C ARG A 11 1.80 -17.81 -20.60
N ILE A 12 1.50 -17.13 -21.71
CA ILE A 12 0.11 -16.77 -22.05
C ILE A 12 -0.72 -18.04 -22.27
N ALA A 13 -0.20 -19.01 -23.03
CA ALA A 13 -0.89 -20.27 -23.28
C ALA A 13 -1.06 -21.14 -22.02
N ALA A 14 -0.17 -21.01 -21.03
CA ALA A 14 -0.22 -21.80 -19.79
C ALA A 14 -1.52 -21.60 -18.99
N GLY A 15 -2.15 -20.43 -19.07
CA GLY A 15 -3.42 -20.15 -18.40
C GLY A 15 -4.59 -20.99 -18.93
N PRO A 16 -4.96 -20.87 -20.21
CA PRO A 16 -5.98 -21.72 -20.83
C PRO A 16 -5.68 -23.22 -20.74
N LEU A 17 -4.40 -23.61 -20.80
CA LEU A 17 -4.00 -25.01 -20.59
C LEU A 17 -4.28 -25.47 -19.15
N ALA A 18 -3.97 -24.62 -18.16
CA ALA A 18 -4.32 -24.90 -16.75
C ALA A 18 -5.83 -24.99 -16.54
N PHE A 19 -6.62 -24.16 -17.22
CA PHE A 19 -8.08 -24.28 -17.24
C PHE A 19 -8.51 -25.65 -17.77
N ALA A 20 -8.04 -26.04 -18.96
CA ALA A 20 -8.42 -27.29 -19.60
C ALA A 20 -8.02 -28.52 -18.75
N LEU A 21 -6.82 -28.48 -18.18
CA LEU A 21 -6.31 -29.51 -17.29
C LEU A 21 -7.15 -29.61 -16.01
N ALA A 22 -7.42 -28.47 -15.34
CA ALA A 22 -8.24 -28.44 -14.13
C ALA A 22 -9.67 -28.93 -14.42
N TRP A 23 -10.27 -28.50 -15.52
CA TRP A 23 -11.60 -28.96 -15.93
C TRP A 23 -11.66 -30.48 -16.13
N TRP A 24 -10.64 -31.06 -16.77
CA TRP A 24 -10.56 -32.51 -17.03
C TRP A 24 -10.27 -33.33 -15.76
N LEU A 25 -9.42 -32.81 -14.86
CA LEU A 25 -9.06 -33.50 -13.62
C LEU A 25 -10.14 -33.42 -12.53
N LEU A 26 -10.97 -32.36 -12.54
CA LEU A 26 -12.01 -32.19 -11.53
C LEU A 26 -13.13 -33.24 -11.70
N PRO A 27 -13.45 -33.99 -10.63
CA PRO A 27 -14.46 -35.03 -10.70
C PRO A 27 -15.86 -34.43 -10.83
N GLU A 28 -16.80 -35.21 -11.37
CA GLU A 28 -18.23 -34.83 -11.45
C GLU A 28 -18.96 -35.02 -10.13
N GLN A 29 -18.40 -35.81 -9.21
CA GLN A 29 -18.95 -36.06 -7.89
C GLN A 29 -17.83 -36.09 -6.86
N PHE A 30 -18.13 -35.60 -5.66
CA PHE A 30 -17.23 -35.68 -4.52
C PHE A 30 -17.99 -36.14 -3.28
N VAL A 31 -17.28 -36.71 -2.32
CA VAL A 31 -17.84 -37.07 -1.03
C VAL A 31 -17.64 -35.87 -0.10
N ALA A 32 -18.72 -35.26 0.35
CA ALA A 32 -18.69 -34.15 1.29
C ALA A 32 -18.21 -34.61 2.69
N ALA A 33 -17.89 -33.65 3.56
CA ALA A 33 -17.39 -33.93 4.91
C ALA A 33 -18.37 -34.73 5.79
N ASP A 34 -19.66 -34.71 5.45
CA ASP A 34 -20.73 -35.48 6.09
C ASP A 34 -20.92 -36.88 5.49
N GLY A 35 -20.08 -37.28 4.53
CA GLY A 35 -20.14 -38.57 3.84
C GLY A 35 -21.14 -38.66 2.69
N SER A 36 -21.87 -37.58 2.38
CA SER A 36 -22.81 -37.55 1.26
C SER A 36 -22.10 -37.39 -0.09
N ALA A 37 -22.59 -38.07 -1.13
CA ALA A 37 -22.13 -37.85 -2.50
C ALA A 37 -22.79 -36.59 -3.07
N ALA A 38 -22.00 -35.55 -3.32
CA ALA A 38 -22.45 -34.29 -3.90
C ALA A 38 -21.97 -34.17 -5.35
N THR A 39 -22.84 -33.68 -6.23
CA THR A 39 -22.48 -33.40 -7.63
C THR A 39 -21.70 -32.10 -7.72
N PHE A 40 -20.58 -32.16 -8.43
CA PHE A 40 -19.78 -30.99 -8.73
C PHE A 40 -20.33 -30.35 -10.00
N SER A 41 -21.13 -29.30 -9.84
CA SER A 41 -21.82 -28.64 -10.96
C SER A 41 -20.84 -28.20 -12.05
N SER A 42 -21.28 -28.17 -13.30
CA SER A 42 -20.48 -27.65 -14.42
C SER A 42 -19.99 -26.23 -14.15
N ALA A 43 -20.86 -25.38 -13.58
CA ALA A 43 -20.49 -24.04 -13.12
C ALA A 43 -19.40 -24.05 -12.03
N GLY A 44 -19.48 -24.96 -11.05
CA GLY A 44 -18.47 -25.13 -10.00
C GLY A 44 -17.12 -25.57 -10.56
N ARG A 45 -17.11 -26.53 -11.49
CA ARG A 45 -15.92 -26.96 -12.25
C ARG A 45 -15.30 -25.81 -13.03
N ALA A 46 -16.13 -25.06 -13.73
CA ALA A 46 -15.66 -23.94 -14.55
C ALA A 46 -15.05 -22.85 -13.67
N THR A 47 -15.63 -22.61 -12.49
CA THR A 47 -15.13 -21.63 -11.53
C THR A 47 -13.74 -22.01 -11.01
N LEU A 48 -13.52 -23.26 -10.62
CA LEU A 48 -12.20 -23.73 -10.19
C LEU A 48 -11.18 -23.76 -11.33
N ALA A 49 -11.59 -24.16 -12.53
CA ALA A 49 -10.73 -24.13 -13.70
C ALA A 49 -10.33 -22.68 -14.07
N MET A 50 -11.26 -21.73 -13.96
CA MET A 50 -10.98 -20.29 -14.11
C MET A 50 -10.00 -19.80 -13.06
N MET A 51 -10.17 -20.21 -11.80
CA MET A 51 -9.23 -19.87 -10.73
C MET A 51 -7.82 -20.39 -11.04
N ALA A 52 -7.67 -21.61 -11.56
CA ALA A 52 -6.38 -22.17 -11.95
C ALA A 52 -5.71 -21.35 -13.07
N TRP A 53 -6.47 -20.97 -14.11
CA TRP A 53 -5.98 -20.06 -15.16
C TRP A 53 -5.47 -18.75 -14.56
N MET A 54 -6.33 -18.06 -13.80
CA MET A 54 -5.99 -16.76 -13.22
C MET A 54 -4.78 -16.85 -12.30
N ALA A 55 -4.67 -17.90 -11.48
CA ALA A 55 -3.52 -18.14 -10.61
C ALA A 55 -2.22 -18.29 -11.41
N VAL A 56 -2.22 -19.07 -12.50
CA VAL A 56 -1.04 -19.22 -13.37
C VAL A 56 -0.64 -17.88 -13.97
N TRP A 57 -1.59 -17.11 -14.51
CA TRP A 57 -1.28 -15.80 -15.09
C TRP A 57 -0.78 -14.78 -14.08
N TRP A 58 -1.36 -14.73 -12.87
CA TRP A 58 -0.88 -13.85 -11.81
C TRP A 58 0.51 -14.23 -11.28
N LEU A 59 0.79 -15.53 -11.08
CA LEU A 59 2.08 -15.99 -10.57
C LEU A 59 3.22 -15.85 -11.59
N THR A 60 2.91 -15.98 -12.87
CA THR A 60 3.91 -15.88 -13.95
C THR A 60 4.01 -14.50 -14.58
N GLU A 61 3.10 -13.59 -14.19
CA GLU A 61 2.89 -12.28 -14.82
C GLU A 61 2.83 -12.39 -16.35
N ALA A 62 2.12 -13.42 -16.86
CA ALA A 62 2.01 -13.71 -18.29
C ALA A 62 1.34 -12.56 -19.05
N VAL A 63 0.34 -11.96 -18.43
CA VAL A 63 -0.39 -10.77 -18.88
C VAL A 63 -0.55 -9.83 -17.68
N ALA A 64 -0.91 -8.57 -17.94
CA ALA A 64 -1.15 -7.58 -16.88
C ALA A 64 -2.14 -8.11 -15.82
N LEU A 65 -1.88 -7.81 -14.55
CA LEU A 65 -2.67 -8.30 -13.42
C LEU A 65 -4.15 -7.90 -13.56
N GLU A 66 -4.39 -6.70 -14.08
CA GLU A 66 -5.71 -6.10 -14.34
C GLU A 66 -6.44 -6.83 -15.46
N ALA A 67 -5.73 -7.20 -16.54
CA ALA A 67 -6.30 -7.96 -17.64
C ALA A 67 -6.73 -9.36 -17.18
N THR A 68 -5.89 -10.02 -16.37
CA THR A 68 -6.25 -11.30 -15.72
C THR A 68 -7.46 -11.13 -14.82
N ALA A 69 -7.49 -10.06 -14.02
CA ALA A 69 -8.59 -9.78 -13.09
C ALA A 69 -9.93 -9.64 -13.82
N LEU A 70 -9.97 -9.08 -15.04
CA LEU A 70 -11.19 -8.88 -15.85
C LEU A 70 -11.72 -10.15 -16.55
N LEU A 71 -10.96 -11.25 -16.59
CA LEU A 71 -11.40 -12.50 -17.22
C LEU A 71 -12.78 -13.00 -16.76
N PRO A 72 -13.13 -12.99 -15.46
CA PRO A 72 -14.45 -13.39 -14.99
C PRO A 72 -15.61 -12.65 -15.68
N ILE A 73 -15.49 -11.34 -15.92
CA ILE A 73 -16.56 -10.55 -16.55
C ILE A 73 -16.84 -11.08 -17.96
N ALA A 74 -15.78 -11.40 -18.71
CA ALA A 74 -15.90 -11.88 -20.09
C ALA A 74 -16.31 -13.36 -20.16
N LEU A 75 -15.80 -14.21 -19.27
CA LEU A 75 -15.88 -15.66 -19.40
C LEU A 75 -16.97 -16.31 -18.54
N PHE A 76 -17.36 -15.73 -17.40
CA PHE A 76 -18.41 -16.32 -16.55
C PHE A 76 -19.73 -16.55 -17.29
N PRO A 77 -20.23 -15.61 -18.14
CA PRO A 77 -21.45 -15.84 -18.89
C PRO A 77 -21.32 -16.98 -19.91
N LEU A 78 -20.16 -17.08 -20.57
CA LEU A 78 -19.88 -18.10 -21.58
C LEU A 78 -19.74 -19.50 -20.96
N LEU A 79 -19.26 -19.57 -19.72
CA LEU A 79 -19.07 -20.81 -18.97
C LEU A 79 -20.29 -21.21 -18.13
N GLY A 80 -21.36 -20.43 -18.16
CA GLY A 80 -22.57 -20.69 -17.36
C GLY A 80 -22.35 -20.54 -15.85
N ILE A 81 -21.36 -19.75 -15.43
CA ILE A 81 -21.03 -19.53 -14.01
C ILE A 81 -21.96 -18.46 -13.41
N ALA A 82 -22.01 -17.28 -14.04
CA ALA A 82 -22.80 -16.13 -13.58
C ALA A 82 -23.05 -15.17 -14.75
N GLY A 83 -24.10 -14.35 -14.63
CA GLY A 83 -24.35 -13.28 -15.59
C GLY A 83 -23.30 -12.17 -15.50
N ILE A 84 -23.18 -11.37 -16.57
CA ILE A 84 -22.20 -10.26 -16.62
C ILE A 84 -22.39 -9.26 -15.47
N GLY A 85 -23.64 -9.00 -15.05
CA GLY A 85 -23.95 -8.11 -13.93
C GLY A 85 -23.40 -8.62 -12.61
N ASP A 86 -23.61 -9.90 -12.30
CA ASP A 86 -23.12 -10.53 -11.08
C ASP A 86 -21.59 -10.63 -11.07
N ALA A 87 -20.99 -10.92 -12.23
CA ALA A 87 -19.54 -10.94 -12.39
C ALA A 87 -18.91 -9.55 -12.23
N ALA A 88 -19.61 -8.49 -12.62
CA ALA A 88 -19.13 -7.10 -12.55
C ALA A 88 -19.42 -6.41 -11.20
N ALA A 89 -20.45 -6.82 -10.47
CA ALA A 89 -20.82 -6.20 -9.18
C ALA A 89 -19.65 -6.09 -8.18
N PRO A 90 -18.75 -7.10 -8.05
CA PRO A 90 -17.56 -7.02 -7.21
C PRO A 90 -16.62 -5.84 -7.47
N TYR A 91 -16.62 -5.27 -8.67
CA TYR A 91 -15.72 -4.17 -9.08
C TYR A 91 -16.18 -2.81 -8.57
N ALA A 92 -17.45 -2.69 -8.19
CA ALA A 92 -18.03 -1.48 -7.61
C ALA A 92 -18.13 -1.54 -6.07
N SER A 93 -17.29 -2.37 -5.42
CA SER A 93 -17.30 -2.47 -3.95
C SER A 93 -16.77 -1.21 -3.26
N ASP A 94 -17.21 -0.96 -2.02
CA ASP A 94 -16.77 0.16 -1.19
C ASP A 94 -15.24 0.27 -1.07
N VAL A 95 -14.54 -0.86 -0.98
CA VAL A 95 -13.07 -0.90 -0.91
C VAL A 95 -12.45 -0.30 -2.17
N VAL A 96 -13.00 -0.54 -3.36
CA VAL A 96 -12.48 0.05 -4.61
C VAL A 96 -12.61 1.57 -4.58
N PHE A 97 -13.74 2.10 -4.12
CA PHE A 97 -13.95 3.55 -3.96
C PHE A 97 -13.09 4.17 -2.85
N LEU A 98 -12.85 3.44 -1.76
CA LEU A 98 -11.91 3.85 -0.71
C LEU A 98 -10.49 4.03 -1.28
N PHE A 99 -10.01 3.07 -2.07
CA PHE A 99 -8.70 3.18 -2.73
C PHE A 99 -8.67 4.29 -3.77
N LEU A 100 -9.72 4.46 -4.57
CA LEU A 100 -9.82 5.55 -5.55
C LEU A 100 -9.66 6.92 -4.88
N GLY A 101 -10.42 7.19 -3.82
CA GLY A 101 -10.29 8.44 -3.06
C GLY A 101 -8.93 8.59 -2.37
N GLY A 102 -8.39 7.49 -1.82
CA GLY A 102 -7.04 7.43 -1.25
C GLY A 102 -5.94 7.78 -2.26
N PHE A 103 -6.03 7.27 -3.48
CA PHE A 103 -5.08 7.58 -4.56
C PHE A 103 -5.19 9.03 -5.01
N MET A 104 -6.39 9.62 -5.04
CA MET A 104 -6.56 11.05 -5.34
C MET A 104 -5.92 11.92 -4.25
N LEU A 105 -6.09 11.56 -2.96
CA LEU A 105 -5.41 12.22 -1.84
C LEU A 105 -3.88 12.13 -1.97
N ALA A 106 -3.36 10.94 -2.26
CA ALA A 106 -1.94 10.71 -2.48
C ALA A 106 -1.40 11.53 -3.67
N ALA A 107 -2.14 11.57 -4.78
CA ALA A 107 -1.77 12.35 -5.96
C ALA A 107 -1.74 13.85 -5.66
N ALA A 108 -2.67 14.37 -4.85
CA ALA A 108 -2.65 15.76 -4.43
C ALA A 108 -1.45 16.09 -3.53
N LEU A 109 -1.11 15.21 -2.58
CA LEU A 109 0.10 15.36 -1.74
C LEU A 109 1.36 15.52 -2.59
N GLN A 110 1.50 14.68 -3.62
CA GLN A 110 2.62 14.71 -4.55
C GLN A 110 2.61 15.94 -5.46
N ARG A 111 1.45 16.28 -6.03
CA ARG A 111 1.28 17.41 -6.95
C ARG A 111 1.73 18.72 -6.32
N TRP A 112 1.45 18.91 -5.03
CA TRP A 112 1.79 20.13 -4.31
C TRP A 112 3.13 20.07 -3.57
N GLY A 113 3.83 18.92 -3.58
CA GLY A 113 5.11 18.73 -2.88
C GLY A 113 4.98 18.70 -1.36
N LEU A 114 3.78 18.43 -0.84
CA LEU A 114 3.52 18.38 0.61
C LEU A 114 4.20 17.17 1.26
N ASP A 115 4.31 16.07 0.54
CA ASP A 115 5.09 14.87 0.90
C ASP A 115 6.55 15.20 1.28
N ARG A 116 7.25 15.98 0.45
CA ARG A 116 8.63 16.44 0.69
C ARG A 116 8.70 17.33 1.92
N ARG A 117 7.74 18.25 2.07
CA ARG A 117 7.69 19.13 3.24
C ARG A 117 7.51 18.34 4.54
N ILE A 118 6.64 17.34 4.55
CA ILE A 118 6.45 16.44 5.69
C ILE A 118 7.75 15.67 6.00
N ALA A 119 8.41 15.11 4.98
CA ALA A 119 9.67 14.40 5.17
C ALA A 119 10.75 15.28 5.80
N PHE A 120 11.00 16.47 5.26
CA PHE A 120 11.99 17.39 5.81
C PHE A 120 11.60 17.94 7.18
N ALA A 121 10.31 18.12 7.45
CA ALA A 121 9.83 18.53 8.77
C ALA A 121 10.18 17.48 9.85
N VAL A 122 10.05 16.19 9.55
CA VAL A 122 10.45 15.12 10.47
C VAL A 122 11.97 15.06 10.57
N LEU A 123 12.69 15.04 9.45
CA LEU A 123 14.16 14.99 9.43
C LEU A 123 14.81 16.15 10.19
N ALA A 124 14.26 17.37 10.11
CA ALA A 124 14.78 18.54 10.81
C ALA A 124 14.62 18.46 12.34
N ARG A 125 13.70 17.62 12.84
CA ARG A 125 13.48 17.39 14.28
C ARG A 125 14.31 16.23 14.82
N VAL A 126 14.89 15.43 13.92
CA VAL A 126 15.67 14.26 14.27
C VAL A 126 17.14 14.68 14.48
N GLY A 127 17.83 13.98 15.37
CA GLY A 127 19.21 14.31 15.72
C GLY A 127 20.19 14.13 14.57
N SER A 128 21.43 14.56 14.80
CA SER A 128 22.47 14.65 13.76
C SER A 128 23.35 13.41 13.64
N GLU A 129 23.18 12.38 14.46
CA GLU A 129 23.95 11.13 14.32
C GLU A 129 23.46 10.27 13.14
N PRO A 130 24.31 9.49 12.45
CA PRO A 130 23.91 8.67 11.29
C PRO A 130 22.73 7.73 11.60
N ALA A 131 22.75 7.10 12.77
CA ALA A 131 21.65 6.24 13.24
C ALA A 131 20.36 7.02 13.55
N GLN A 132 20.47 8.29 13.95
CA GLN A 132 19.31 9.17 14.17
C GLN A 132 18.75 9.59 12.81
N ILE A 133 19.59 10.05 11.89
CA ILE A 133 19.18 10.39 10.51
C ILE A 133 18.47 9.21 9.85
N LEU A 134 18.99 7.99 10.03
CA LEU A 134 18.35 6.75 9.60
C LEU A 134 16.94 6.60 10.21
N ALA A 135 16.78 6.78 11.54
CA ALA A 135 15.47 6.75 12.18
C ALA A 135 14.51 7.80 11.59
N GLY A 136 14.99 9.03 11.39
CA GLY A 136 14.18 10.10 10.82
C GLY A 136 13.71 9.79 9.40
N LEU A 137 14.61 9.23 8.59
CA LEU A 137 14.30 8.78 7.23
C LEU A 137 13.27 7.64 7.25
N MET A 138 13.45 6.65 8.13
CA MET A 138 12.55 5.50 8.27
C MET A 138 11.16 5.92 8.75
N VAL A 139 11.06 6.76 9.77
CA VAL A 139 9.78 7.28 10.29
C VAL A 139 9.07 8.12 9.24
N SER A 140 9.79 9.01 8.56
CA SER A 140 9.21 9.83 7.47
C SER A 140 8.68 8.96 6.34
N THR A 141 9.48 7.97 5.91
CA THR A 141 9.11 7.05 4.82
C THR A 141 7.90 6.23 5.21
N ALA A 142 7.91 5.62 6.40
CA ALA A 142 6.80 4.81 6.88
C ALA A 142 5.52 5.65 6.99
N PHE A 143 5.60 6.84 7.57
CA PHE A 143 4.47 7.75 7.70
C PHE A 143 3.87 8.15 6.36
N LEU A 144 4.70 8.53 5.38
CA LEU A 144 4.22 8.85 4.03
C LEU A 144 3.56 7.64 3.37
N SER A 145 4.13 6.44 3.55
CA SER A 145 3.60 5.20 2.99
C SER A 145 2.28 4.74 3.63
N MET A 146 1.90 5.30 4.79
CA MET A 146 0.56 5.06 5.36
C MET A 146 -0.55 5.66 4.49
N TRP A 147 -0.23 6.66 3.66
CA TRP A 147 -1.23 7.43 2.90
C TRP A 147 -0.98 7.39 1.39
N VAL A 148 0.28 7.18 1.01
CA VAL A 148 0.76 7.12 -0.37
C VAL A 148 1.20 5.69 -0.69
N SER A 149 1.14 5.29 -1.96
CA SER A 149 1.64 3.97 -2.36
C SER A 149 3.11 3.76 -2.00
N ASN A 150 3.48 2.55 -1.58
CA ASN A 150 4.85 2.17 -1.22
C ASN A 150 5.87 2.54 -2.31
N THR A 151 5.55 2.23 -3.57
CA THR A 151 6.42 2.51 -4.72
C THR A 151 6.67 4.00 -4.91
N ALA A 152 5.62 4.83 -4.84
CA ALA A 152 5.78 6.27 -5.00
C ALA A 152 6.53 6.89 -3.81
N THR A 153 6.23 6.45 -2.58
CA THR A 153 6.97 6.88 -1.38
C THR A 153 8.46 6.55 -1.50
N ALA A 154 8.80 5.34 -1.95
CA ALA A 154 10.19 4.96 -2.17
C ALA A 154 10.85 5.84 -3.25
N ALA A 155 10.18 6.10 -4.37
CA ALA A 155 10.70 6.95 -5.44
C ALA A 155 11.00 8.39 -4.97
N ILE A 156 10.21 8.93 -4.05
CA ILE A 156 10.43 10.26 -3.44
C ILE A 156 11.60 10.23 -2.45
N MET A 157 11.67 9.19 -1.64
CA MET A 157 12.59 9.11 -0.50
C MET A 157 14.00 8.63 -0.90
N VAL A 158 14.15 7.83 -1.97
CA VAL A 158 15.46 7.33 -2.44
C VAL A 158 16.42 8.48 -2.79
N PRO A 159 16.04 9.51 -3.57
CA PRO A 159 16.92 10.65 -3.83
C PRO A 159 17.36 11.38 -2.54
N ILE A 160 16.46 11.50 -1.55
CA ILE A 160 16.76 12.10 -0.24
C ILE A 160 17.76 11.21 0.52
N ALA A 161 17.56 9.89 0.51
CA ALA A 161 18.45 8.92 1.13
C ALA A 161 19.86 8.98 0.53
N ILE A 162 19.98 9.11 -0.80
CA ILE A 162 21.27 9.26 -1.49
C ILE A 162 21.95 10.58 -1.10
N SER A 163 21.19 11.68 -1.04
CA SER A 163 21.72 12.98 -0.60
C SER A 163 22.26 12.91 0.84
N LEU A 164 21.52 12.28 1.75
CA LEU A 164 21.94 12.06 3.14
C LEU A 164 23.16 11.11 3.25
N ALA A 165 23.27 10.13 2.36
CA ALA A 165 24.45 9.25 2.30
C ALA A 165 25.72 10.03 1.94
N GLY A 166 25.63 11.00 1.02
CA GLY A 166 26.73 11.89 0.68
C GLY A 166 27.24 12.71 1.87
N LEU A 167 26.34 13.14 2.77
CA LEU A 167 26.71 13.84 4.00
C LEU A 167 27.46 12.96 5.02
N ASN A 168 27.25 11.65 4.99
CA ASN A 168 28.00 10.71 5.82
C ASN A 168 29.34 10.32 5.19
N ALA A 169 29.47 10.44 3.86
CA ALA A 169 30.72 10.19 3.14
C ALA A 169 31.77 11.30 3.36
N SER A 170 31.32 12.55 3.50
CA SER A 170 32.21 13.68 3.82
C SER A 170 32.96 13.59 5.16
N ASP A 171 32.63 12.59 6.00
CA ASP A 171 33.32 12.32 7.26
C ASP A 171 34.67 11.59 7.07
N GLY A 172 35.09 11.27 5.83
CA GLY A 172 36.41 10.68 5.55
C GLY A 172 36.54 9.23 6.03
N THR A 173 35.43 8.51 6.16
CA THR A 173 35.34 7.17 6.79
C THR A 173 35.80 6.01 5.90
N GLY A 174 36.29 6.31 4.69
CA GLY A 174 36.79 5.35 3.70
C GLY A 174 35.66 4.67 2.91
N ALA A 175 35.92 4.32 1.65
CA ALA A 175 34.91 3.88 0.66
C ALA A 175 33.95 2.77 1.15
N VAL A 176 34.43 1.85 2.00
CA VAL A 176 33.62 0.75 2.54
C VAL A 176 32.57 1.23 3.57
N ALA A 177 32.85 2.27 4.33
CA ALA A 177 31.90 2.85 5.28
C ALA A 177 30.84 3.69 4.55
N GLU A 178 31.25 4.43 3.53
CA GLU A 178 30.37 5.23 2.66
C GLU A 178 29.36 4.33 1.94
N HIS A 179 29.84 3.26 1.31
CA HIS A 179 28.99 2.30 0.60
C HIS A 179 28.01 1.59 1.55
N ARG A 180 28.45 1.27 2.78
CA ARG A 180 27.57 0.70 3.83
C ARG A 180 26.49 1.69 4.25
N SER A 181 26.83 2.96 4.45
CA SER A 181 25.86 3.98 4.82
C SER A 181 24.81 4.19 3.72
N ALA A 182 25.25 4.34 2.47
CA ALA A 182 24.36 4.50 1.32
C ALA A 182 23.42 3.29 1.16
N SER A 183 23.97 2.07 1.17
CA SER A 183 23.17 0.84 1.06
C SER A 183 22.13 0.73 2.17
N ALA A 184 22.50 1.02 3.42
CA ALA A 184 21.58 0.92 4.53
C ALA A 184 20.52 2.03 4.57
N LEU A 185 20.81 3.24 4.06
CA LEU A 185 19.81 4.30 3.89
C LEU A 185 18.79 3.95 2.79
N VAL A 186 19.23 3.38 1.67
CA VAL A 186 18.33 2.94 0.59
C VAL A 186 17.49 1.73 1.04
N LEU A 187 18.09 0.76 1.73
CA LEU A 187 17.36 -0.37 2.32
C LEU A 187 16.35 0.09 3.37
N ALA A 188 16.70 1.08 4.19
CA ALA A 188 15.78 1.70 5.14
C ALA A 188 14.54 2.25 4.44
N VAL A 189 14.70 2.95 3.31
CA VAL A 189 13.54 3.44 2.53
C VAL A 189 12.68 2.27 2.04
N ALA A 190 13.28 1.24 1.45
CA ALA A 190 12.54 0.09 0.92
C ALA A 190 11.74 -0.66 2.00
N TYR A 191 12.36 -0.92 3.16
CA TYR A 191 11.68 -1.58 4.27
C TYR A 191 10.66 -0.68 4.94
N SER A 192 10.97 0.59 5.17
CA SER A 192 10.03 1.52 5.82
C SER A 192 8.81 1.81 4.96
N ALA A 193 8.94 1.90 3.63
CA ALA A 193 7.79 2.04 2.75
C ALA A 193 6.86 0.82 2.88
N SER A 194 7.40 -0.39 2.82
CA SER A 194 6.62 -1.63 2.99
C SER A 194 5.97 -1.73 4.38
N ILE A 195 6.73 -1.43 5.45
CA ILE A 195 6.25 -1.47 6.83
C ILE A 195 5.14 -0.44 7.08
N GLY A 196 5.33 0.80 6.61
CA GLY A 196 4.36 1.88 6.74
C GLY A 196 3.06 1.60 5.99
N GLY A 197 3.14 1.02 4.79
CA GLY A 197 1.98 0.66 3.98
C GLY A 197 1.03 -0.36 4.61
N MET A 198 1.47 -1.11 5.62
CA MET A 198 0.59 -2.02 6.37
C MET A 198 -0.26 -1.31 7.43
N ALA A 199 0.13 -0.12 7.88
CA ALA A 199 -0.44 0.52 9.07
C ALA A 199 -1.90 0.98 8.90
N THR A 200 -2.35 1.23 7.66
CA THR A 200 -3.70 1.74 7.32
C THR A 200 -4.32 0.92 6.19
N LEU A 201 -5.64 1.00 6.02
CA LEU A 201 -6.34 0.28 4.94
C LEU A 201 -5.91 0.68 3.53
N ILE A 202 -5.51 1.94 3.32
CA ILE A 202 -5.21 2.51 1.99
C ILE A 202 -3.73 2.33 1.61
N GLY A 203 -2.84 2.15 2.59
CA GLY A 203 -1.39 2.10 2.36
C GLY A 203 -0.97 1.02 1.36
N SER A 204 -1.68 -0.10 1.29
CA SER A 204 -1.39 -1.17 0.32
C SER A 204 -2.63 -1.99 -0.06
N PRO A 205 -2.79 -2.39 -1.34
CA PRO A 205 -3.94 -3.20 -1.81
C PRO A 205 -4.27 -4.47 -1.00
N PRO A 206 -3.29 -5.26 -0.51
CA PRO A 206 -3.57 -6.44 0.32
C PRO A 206 -4.39 -6.14 1.57
N ASN A 207 -4.26 -4.94 2.15
CA ASN A 207 -5.03 -4.55 3.34
C ASN A 207 -6.52 -4.43 3.02
N GLY A 208 -6.84 -3.80 1.88
CA GLY A 208 -8.21 -3.70 1.37
C GLY A 208 -8.81 -5.06 1.00
N ILE A 209 -8.00 -5.91 0.35
CA ILE A 209 -8.41 -7.28 0.00
C ILE A 209 -8.73 -8.06 1.29
N ALA A 210 -7.88 -7.98 2.32
CA ALA A 210 -8.12 -8.62 3.60
C ALA A 210 -9.37 -8.08 4.30
N ALA A 211 -9.55 -6.76 4.37
CA ALA A 211 -10.73 -6.15 4.96
C ALA A 211 -12.03 -6.58 4.24
N ARG A 212 -12.00 -6.65 2.91
CA ARG A 212 -13.12 -7.16 2.11
C ARG A 212 -13.38 -8.64 2.36
N PHE A 213 -12.33 -9.46 2.38
CA PHE A 213 -12.44 -10.90 2.62
C PHE A 213 -13.05 -11.19 4.00
N ILE A 214 -12.63 -10.46 5.03
CA ILE A 214 -13.21 -10.55 6.37
C ILE A 214 -14.69 -10.18 6.33
N ALA A 215 -15.04 -9.04 5.74
CA ALA A 215 -16.44 -8.63 5.61
C ALA A 215 -17.31 -9.68 4.87
N GLN A 216 -16.78 -10.32 3.83
CA GLN A 216 -17.49 -11.35 3.06
C GLN A 216 -17.67 -12.67 3.82
N THR A 217 -16.75 -13.01 4.72
CA THR A 217 -16.74 -14.30 5.43
C THR A 217 -17.36 -14.26 6.81
N THR A 218 -17.23 -13.14 7.53
CA THR A 218 -17.78 -12.98 8.88
C THR A 218 -19.10 -12.18 8.88
N GLY A 219 -19.38 -11.45 7.81
CA GLY A 219 -20.48 -10.47 7.77
C GLY A 219 -20.17 -9.16 8.50
N GLU A 220 -18.98 -9.01 9.09
CA GLU A 220 -18.59 -7.83 9.85
C GLU A 220 -17.58 -6.97 9.07
N SER A 221 -17.88 -5.68 8.89
CA SER A 221 -16.96 -4.75 8.24
C SER A 221 -15.89 -4.25 9.21
N ILE A 222 -14.62 -4.37 8.82
CA ILE A 222 -13.53 -3.68 9.54
C ILE A 222 -13.46 -2.23 9.08
N SER A 223 -13.73 -1.30 10.01
CA SER A 223 -13.56 0.12 9.71
C SER A 223 -12.08 0.53 9.67
N PHE A 224 -11.81 1.66 9.01
CA PHE A 224 -10.45 2.23 8.96
C PHE A 224 -9.81 2.37 10.34
N ALA A 225 -10.55 2.88 11.33
CA ALA A 225 -10.07 3.03 12.71
C ALA A 225 -9.71 1.68 13.36
N HIS A 226 -10.54 0.65 13.20
CA HIS A 226 -10.28 -0.68 13.78
C HIS A 226 -9.03 -1.31 13.16
N TRP A 227 -8.85 -1.21 11.84
CA TRP A 227 -7.62 -1.66 11.20
C TRP A 227 -6.39 -0.96 11.78
N MET A 228 -6.47 0.37 11.89
CA MET A 228 -5.36 1.19 12.37
C MET A 228 -4.95 0.85 13.81
N LEU A 229 -5.93 0.55 14.68
CA LEU A 229 -5.68 0.13 16.06
C LEU A 229 -4.86 -1.16 16.18
N ILE A 230 -4.94 -2.05 15.19
CA ILE A 230 -4.21 -3.33 15.17
C ILE A 230 -2.91 -3.18 14.38
N ALA A 231 -2.99 -2.65 13.17
CA ALA A 231 -1.89 -2.66 12.22
C ALA A 231 -0.85 -1.57 12.49
N SER A 232 -1.25 -0.38 12.97
CA SER A 232 -0.29 0.69 13.25
C SER A 232 0.67 0.36 14.40
N PRO A 233 0.23 -0.20 15.54
CA PRO A 233 1.15 -0.66 16.59
C PRO A 233 2.11 -1.76 16.10
N ALA A 234 1.60 -2.73 15.32
CA ALA A 234 2.44 -3.78 14.74
C ALA A 234 3.48 -3.21 13.77
N SER A 235 3.07 -2.29 12.88
CA SER A 235 3.97 -1.58 11.96
C SER A 235 5.03 -0.77 12.71
N ALA A 236 4.66 -0.05 13.78
CA ALA A 236 5.60 0.68 14.60
C ALA A 236 6.65 -0.24 15.26
N LEU A 237 6.23 -1.38 15.79
CA LEU A 237 7.14 -2.38 16.36
C LEU A 237 8.11 -2.91 15.29
N MET A 238 7.60 -3.28 14.11
CA MET A 238 8.43 -3.73 12.99
C MET A 238 9.44 -2.66 12.55
N LEU A 239 9.02 -1.39 12.54
CA LEU A 239 9.87 -0.27 12.18
C LEU A 239 11.01 -0.09 13.20
N VAL A 240 10.73 -0.21 14.49
CA VAL A 240 11.74 -0.14 15.56
C VAL A 240 12.75 -1.30 15.46
N VAL A 241 12.26 -2.53 15.22
CA VAL A 241 13.13 -3.71 15.05
C VAL A 241 14.01 -3.56 13.82
N CYS A 242 13.44 -3.11 12.69
CA CYS A 242 14.17 -2.86 11.45
C CYS A 242 15.22 -1.76 11.63
N TRP A 243 14.85 -0.65 12.28
CA TRP A 243 15.76 0.45 12.58
C TRP A 243 16.92 -0.03 13.44
N TRP A 244 16.64 -0.76 14.52
CA TRP A 244 17.68 -1.28 15.41
C TRP A 244 18.66 -2.21 14.66
N TRP A 245 18.15 -3.05 13.76
CA TRP A 245 18.98 -3.95 12.96
C TRP A 245 19.88 -3.19 11.98
N LEU A 246 19.34 -2.19 11.27
CA LEU A 246 20.10 -1.36 10.32
C LEU A 246 21.08 -0.39 11.04
N ALA A 247 20.65 0.20 12.15
CA ALA A 247 21.45 1.17 12.91
C ALA A 247 22.75 0.56 13.45
N ARG A 248 22.77 -0.74 13.77
CA ARG A 248 23.97 -1.48 14.18
C ARG A 248 25.06 -1.53 13.10
N ARG A 249 24.69 -1.33 11.83
CA ARG A 249 25.60 -1.34 10.68
C ARG A 249 25.99 0.06 10.23
N MET A 250 25.42 1.11 10.83
CA MET A 250 25.75 2.50 10.51
C MET A 250 27.17 2.84 10.99
N PRO A 251 27.97 3.57 10.19
CA PRO A 251 29.23 4.13 10.67
C PRO A 251 28.96 5.16 11.77
N ARG A 252 29.93 5.34 12.66
CA ARG A 252 29.89 6.45 13.63
C ARG A 252 30.24 7.75 12.93
N ALA A 253 29.61 8.84 13.37
CA ALA A 253 29.95 10.18 12.94
C ALA A 253 31.41 10.52 13.21
N ALA A 254 32.05 11.29 12.32
CA ALA A 254 33.28 11.97 12.68
C ALA A 254 33.02 12.99 13.80
N PRO A 255 33.93 13.15 14.78
CA PRO A 255 33.80 14.18 15.82
C PRO A 255 33.60 15.57 15.20
N GLY A 256 32.58 16.31 15.64
CA GLY A 256 32.31 17.67 15.15
C GLY A 256 31.56 17.78 13.82
N SER A 257 31.20 16.66 13.16
CA SER A 257 30.39 16.67 11.92
C SER A 257 28.91 17.00 12.13
N ALA A 258 28.42 16.88 13.36
CA ALA A 258 27.01 17.04 13.73
C ALA A 258 26.39 18.42 13.37
N PRO A 259 27.05 19.57 13.65
CA PRO A 259 26.54 20.88 13.26
C PRO A 259 26.41 21.05 11.74
N ALA A 260 27.40 20.56 10.98
CA ALA A 260 27.40 20.65 9.51
C ALA A 260 26.24 19.85 8.90
N ARG A 261 26.01 18.62 9.38
CA ARG A 261 24.87 17.79 8.93
C ARG A 261 23.52 18.41 9.28
N ARG A 262 23.40 18.98 10.49
CA ARG A 262 22.17 19.70 10.90
C ARG A 262 21.92 20.91 10.00
N ALA A 263 22.96 21.69 9.68
CA ALA A 263 22.86 22.84 8.80
C ALA A 263 22.43 22.44 7.38
N ALA A 264 22.98 21.35 6.83
CA ALA A 264 22.62 20.85 5.50
C ALA A 264 21.13 20.42 5.42
N ILE A 265 20.63 19.72 6.45
CA ILE A 265 19.21 19.34 6.55
C ILE A 265 18.33 20.59 6.67
N ALA A 266 18.71 21.54 7.53
CA ALA A 266 17.97 22.79 7.72
C ALA A 266 17.94 23.63 6.43
N GLN A 267 19.04 23.69 5.68
CA GLN A 267 19.12 24.38 4.39
C GLN A 267 18.20 23.73 3.36
N SER A 268 18.18 22.39 3.29
CA SER A 268 17.30 21.64 2.39
C SER A 268 15.81 21.89 2.73
N ALA A 269 15.47 21.96 4.02
CA ALA A 269 14.12 22.31 4.46
C ALA A 269 13.75 23.77 4.15
N ALA A 270 14.69 24.70 4.33
CA ALA A 270 14.48 26.12 4.04
C ALA A 270 14.30 26.40 2.54
N ALA A 271 14.95 25.60 1.67
CA ALA A 271 14.84 25.71 0.22
C ALA A 271 13.41 25.45 -0.32
N LEU A 272 12.54 24.79 0.47
CA LEU A 272 11.13 24.60 0.12
C LEU A 272 10.28 25.87 0.23
N GLY A 273 10.79 26.93 0.86
CA GLY A 273 10.06 28.18 1.06
C GLY A 273 8.80 28.04 1.95
N PRO A 274 7.98 29.10 2.04
CA PRO A 274 6.71 29.08 2.78
C PRO A 274 5.66 28.20 2.11
N MET A 275 4.69 27.70 2.89
CA MET A 275 3.62 26.86 2.34
C MET A 275 2.75 27.60 1.33
N ASN A 276 2.65 27.04 0.12
CA ASN A 276 1.76 27.57 -0.90
C ASN A 276 0.27 27.28 -0.55
N ARG A 277 -0.67 27.80 -1.34
CA ARG A 277 -2.10 27.59 -1.10
C ARG A 277 -2.50 26.11 -1.28
N GLY A 278 -1.98 25.45 -2.30
CA GLY A 278 -2.30 24.05 -2.59
C GLY A 278 -1.80 23.08 -1.52
N GLU A 279 -0.60 23.29 -0.98
CA GLU A 279 -0.10 22.56 0.18
C GLU A 279 -1.00 22.73 1.40
N ARG A 280 -1.45 23.96 1.69
CA ARG A 280 -2.34 24.23 2.83
C ARG A 280 -3.71 23.58 2.66
N SER A 281 -4.32 23.71 1.49
CA SER A 281 -5.62 23.08 1.19
C SER A 281 -5.52 21.56 1.25
N THR A 282 -4.49 20.98 0.64
CA THR A 282 -4.27 19.53 0.66
C THR A 282 -4.04 19.02 2.09
N LEU A 283 -3.23 19.72 2.88
CA LEU A 283 -3.01 19.38 4.29
C LEU A 283 -4.32 19.42 5.09
N ALA A 284 -5.14 20.46 4.88
CA ALA A 284 -6.42 20.60 5.55
C ALA A 284 -7.38 19.45 5.17
N VAL A 285 -7.51 19.14 3.88
CA VAL A 285 -8.34 18.02 3.42
C VAL A 285 -7.84 16.69 3.99
N CYS A 286 -6.54 16.38 3.89
CA CYS A 286 -5.98 15.16 4.46
C CYS A 286 -6.21 15.05 5.97
N ALA A 287 -6.04 16.14 6.72
CA ALA A 287 -6.26 16.16 8.17
C ALA A 287 -7.74 15.93 8.52
N ILE A 288 -8.66 16.56 7.80
CA ILE A 288 -10.11 16.36 7.98
C ILE A 288 -10.48 14.92 7.64
N THR A 289 -10.00 14.38 6.53
CA THR A 289 -10.24 12.99 6.12
C THR A 289 -9.73 11.98 7.15
N ALA A 290 -8.49 12.15 7.62
CA ALA A 290 -7.93 11.29 8.66
C ALA A 290 -8.75 11.36 9.96
N ALA A 291 -9.16 12.57 10.38
CA ALA A 291 -10.01 12.74 11.55
C ALA A 291 -11.37 12.06 11.36
N LEU A 292 -12.01 12.21 10.19
CA LEU A 292 -13.26 11.55 9.88
C LEU A 292 -13.12 10.02 9.93
N TRP A 293 -12.07 9.43 9.35
CA TRP A 293 -11.86 7.97 9.43
C TRP A 293 -11.62 7.47 10.85
N ILE A 294 -10.82 8.19 11.64
CA ILE A 294 -10.49 7.80 13.03
C ILE A 294 -11.72 7.91 13.93
N PHE A 295 -12.46 9.02 13.82
CA PHE A 295 -13.58 9.31 14.70
C PHE A 295 -14.93 8.81 14.15
N ARG A 296 -14.99 8.24 12.94
CA ARG A 296 -16.22 7.66 12.36
C ARG A 296 -16.97 6.74 13.34
N PRO A 297 -16.33 5.81 14.08
CA PRO A 297 -17.05 4.97 15.05
C PRO A 297 -17.74 5.76 16.18
N LEU A 298 -17.21 6.94 16.52
CA LEU A 298 -17.81 7.85 17.50
C LEU A 298 -18.89 8.75 16.89
N LEU A 299 -18.76 9.09 15.60
CA LEU A 299 -19.70 9.95 14.86
C LEU A 299 -20.97 9.19 14.45
N ALA A 300 -20.83 7.95 13.98
CA ALA A 300 -21.94 7.14 13.47
C ALA A 300 -23.15 7.00 14.43
N PRO A 301 -22.97 6.80 15.75
CA PRO A 301 -24.09 6.71 16.69
C PRO A 301 -24.67 8.06 17.15
N LEU A 302 -24.11 9.21 16.75
CA LEU A 302 -24.59 10.51 17.20
C LEU A 302 -26.02 10.79 16.72
N ASP A 303 -26.88 11.13 17.68
CA ASP A 303 -28.26 11.53 17.46
C ASP A 303 -28.41 13.02 17.71
N LEU A 304 -28.75 13.77 16.66
CA LEU A 304 -28.95 15.21 16.69
C LEU A 304 -30.44 15.48 16.45
N GLY A 305 -31.20 15.50 17.55
CA GLY A 305 -32.62 15.86 17.52
C GLY A 305 -33.49 14.88 16.74
N GLY A 306 -33.19 13.57 16.79
CA GLY A 306 -33.91 12.51 16.07
C GLY A 306 -33.34 12.21 14.68
N MET A 307 -32.29 12.91 14.26
CA MET A 307 -31.56 12.63 13.02
C MET A 307 -30.18 12.07 13.34
N ARG A 308 -29.80 10.99 12.64
CA ARG A 308 -28.45 10.42 12.70
C ARG A 308 -27.70 10.70 11.39
N PRO A 309 -27.22 11.94 11.16
CA PRO A 309 -26.67 12.34 9.86
C PRO A 309 -25.42 11.54 9.46
N PHE A 310 -24.69 10.99 10.43
CA PHE A 310 -23.47 10.23 10.20
C PHE A 310 -23.67 8.70 10.23
N ALA A 311 -24.89 8.21 10.43
CA ALA A 311 -25.15 6.77 10.54
C ALA A 311 -24.76 6.01 9.26
N ALA A 312 -24.99 6.62 8.09
CA ALA A 312 -24.64 6.05 6.79
C ALA A 312 -23.27 6.49 6.27
N LEU A 313 -22.48 7.23 7.08
CA LEU A 313 -21.15 7.66 6.67
C LEU A 313 -20.25 6.43 6.51
N SER A 314 -19.66 6.24 5.34
CA SER A 314 -18.74 5.13 5.03
C SER A 314 -17.31 5.63 4.84
N ASP A 315 -16.32 4.75 5.07
CA ASP A 315 -14.91 5.10 4.86
C ASP A 315 -14.65 5.46 3.38
N ALA A 316 -15.32 4.77 2.45
CA ALA A 316 -15.29 5.07 1.03
C ALA A 316 -15.93 6.43 0.70
N GLY A 317 -17.07 6.76 1.31
CA GLY A 317 -17.74 8.04 1.14
C GLY A 317 -16.88 9.22 1.61
N ILE A 318 -16.18 9.06 2.75
CA ILE A 318 -15.20 10.03 3.23
C ILE A 318 -14.07 10.22 2.20
N ALA A 319 -13.53 9.13 1.65
CA ALA A 319 -12.45 9.17 0.66
C ALA A 319 -12.85 9.91 -0.62
N ILE A 320 -14.04 9.62 -1.15
CA ILE A 320 -14.56 10.26 -2.36
C ILE A 320 -14.91 11.72 -2.11
N GLY A 321 -15.52 12.05 -0.97
CA GLY A 321 -15.77 13.45 -0.59
C GLY A 321 -14.49 14.26 -0.50
N ALA A 322 -13.43 13.67 0.04
CA ALA A 322 -12.10 14.28 0.08
C ALA A 322 -11.53 14.51 -1.33
N ALA A 323 -11.64 13.51 -2.21
CA ALA A 323 -11.17 13.61 -3.59
C ALA A 323 -11.87 14.72 -4.39
N ILE A 324 -13.18 14.91 -4.19
CA ILE A 324 -13.96 15.99 -4.83
C ILE A 324 -13.54 17.37 -4.31
N THR A 325 -13.04 17.46 -3.08
CA THR A 325 -12.69 18.73 -2.43
C THR A 325 -11.29 19.24 -2.80
N LEU A 326 -10.41 18.37 -3.32
CA LEU A 326 -9.02 18.66 -3.69
C LEU A 326 -8.87 19.36 -5.05
#